data_AF-A0A852LKV1-F1
#
_entry.id   AF-A0A852LKV1-F1
#
_cell.length_a   1.000
_cell.length_b   1.000
_cell.length_c   1.000
_cell.angle_alpha   90.00
_cell.angle_beta   90.00
_cell.angle_gamma   90.00
#
_symmetry.space_group_name_H-M   'P 1'
#
loop_
_entity.id
_entity.type
_entity.pdbx_description
1 polymer ?
#
loop_
_entity_poly.entity_id
_entity_poly.type
_entity_poly.pdbx_seq_one_letter_code
_entity_poly.pdbx_strand_id
1 'polypeptide(L)'
;LQQEKAEWENLNQLLMRHGLKPVSLADPQSCRNTSDMIVFDSQSSLGIRLALKTLMEDIDRQQKMMQGLMEANRNLRDEVRRERGRASRQEQRANDLENVVKNINSKICQLEDQTIAKVCQQQNQVKELQEDQQVSQVVKYQQQQEKLQEQEEVIARLQKELWKMGMEEQQRLATQNKMFCQFWKRAPKSLQDQHKMKPFLFPDRQYKKGEDQVQREGKSKEVFFHVQATPNYQALLTSMLLYFQKQLDETKARNEQLLLENVNLKKVLEVRPTAQELRLYKHQVKKLEKTLKKAIQ
;
A
#
# COMPACT_ATOMS: atom_id res chain seq x y z
N LEU A 1 13.73 96.73 -26.71
CA LEU A 1 13.55 97.19 -25.31
C LEU A 1 12.20 96.80 -24.71
N GLN A 2 11.05 97.17 -25.27
CA GLN A 2 9.74 96.79 -24.68
C GLN A 2 9.50 95.27 -24.64
N GLN A 3 9.84 94.54 -25.72
CA GLN A 3 9.74 93.09 -25.75
C GLN A 3 10.67 92.39 -24.74
N GLU A 4 11.89 92.90 -24.59
CA GLU A 4 12.87 92.37 -23.62
C GLU A 4 12.41 92.58 -22.17
N LYS A 5 11.79 93.73 -21.86
CA LYS A 5 11.16 93.99 -20.57
C LYS A 5 10.04 92.98 -20.27
N ALA A 6 9.16 92.71 -21.22
CA ALA A 6 8.07 91.75 -21.05
C ALA A 6 8.58 90.30 -20.84
N GLU A 7 9.64 89.90 -21.55
CA GLU A 7 10.26 88.58 -21.38
C GLU A 7 10.98 88.44 -20.02
N TRP A 8 11.60 89.52 -19.51
CA TRP A 8 12.14 89.57 -18.16
C TRP A 8 11.06 89.56 -17.08
N GLU A 9 9.92 90.23 -17.29
CA GLU A 9 8.77 90.17 -16.40
C GLU A 9 8.20 88.75 -16.29
N ASN A 10 8.09 88.03 -17.41
CA ASN A 10 7.66 86.62 -17.42
C ASN A 10 8.65 85.72 -16.65
N LEU A 11 9.96 85.89 -16.88
CA LEU A 11 10.99 85.19 -16.12
C LEU A 11 10.96 85.51 -14.63
N ASN A 12 10.72 86.78 -14.27
CA ASN A 12 10.59 87.20 -12.88
C ASN A 12 9.39 86.56 -12.19
N GLN A 13 8.26 86.38 -12.89
CA GLN A 13 7.13 85.62 -12.37
C GLN A 13 7.52 84.16 -12.09
N LEU A 14 8.31 83.54 -12.98
CA LEU A 14 8.77 82.17 -12.81
C LEU A 14 9.76 82.04 -11.64
N LEU A 15 10.74 82.94 -11.56
CA LEU A 15 11.68 83.01 -10.44
C LEU A 15 10.95 83.14 -9.10
N MET A 16 9.95 84.02 -9.04
CA MET A 16 9.14 84.22 -7.82
C MET A 16 8.32 82.98 -7.44
N ARG A 17 7.80 82.20 -8.40
CA ARG A 17 7.13 80.92 -8.12
C ARG A 17 8.06 79.90 -7.44
N HIS A 18 9.36 79.98 -7.75
CA HIS A 18 10.39 79.17 -7.11
C HIS A 18 11.05 79.84 -5.89
N GLY A 19 10.56 81.00 -5.44
CA GLY A 19 11.07 81.71 -4.27
C GLY A 19 12.37 82.48 -4.49
N LEU A 20 12.76 82.71 -5.75
CA LEU A 20 13.95 83.49 -6.13
C LEU A 20 13.60 84.97 -6.31
N LYS A 21 14.59 85.85 -6.10
CA LYS A 21 14.41 87.32 -6.24
C LYS A 21 14.30 87.72 -7.72
N PRO A 22 13.46 88.70 -8.08
CA PRO A 22 13.31 89.16 -9.45
C PRO A 22 14.51 90.00 -9.91
N VAL A 23 14.83 89.93 -11.20
CA VAL A 23 15.86 90.75 -11.85
C VAL A 23 15.23 92.08 -12.28
N SER A 24 15.74 93.20 -11.75
CA SER A 24 15.30 94.54 -12.14
C SER A 24 16.14 95.09 -13.28
N LEU A 25 15.47 95.66 -14.29
CA LEU A 25 16.12 96.41 -15.36
C LEU A 25 16.19 97.88 -14.94
N ALA A 26 17.39 98.43 -14.83
CA ALA A 26 17.58 99.81 -14.47
C ALA A 26 17.38 100.77 -15.65
N ASP A 27 16.90 101.98 -15.38
CA ASP A 27 16.72 103.02 -16.39
C ASP A 27 18.06 103.73 -16.69
N PRO A 28 18.51 103.77 -17.96
CA PRO A 28 19.79 104.40 -18.34
C PRO A 28 19.94 105.87 -17.90
N GLN A 29 18.83 106.61 -17.69
CA GLN A 29 18.87 108.03 -17.34
C GLN A 29 18.82 108.33 -15.83
N SER A 30 18.54 107.33 -14.99
CA SER A 30 18.26 107.53 -13.56
C SER A 30 19.42 107.18 -12.62
N CYS A 31 20.51 106.58 -13.12
CA CYS A 31 21.51 105.92 -12.26
C CYS A 31 22.91 106.54 -12.45
N ARG A 32 23.45 107.21 -11.41
CA ARG A 32 24.82 107.78 -11.40
C ARG A 32 25.92 106.80 -10.94
N ASN A 33 25.55 105.68 -10.31
CA ASN A 33 26.50 104.72 -9.74
C ASN A 33 26.47 103.40 -10.54
N THR A 34 27.47 103.18 -11.39
CA THR A 34 27.61 101.96 -12.20
C THR A 34 28.31 100.81 -11.47
N SER A 35 28.77 101.03 -10.23
CA SER A 35 29.57 100.06 -9.46
C SER A 35 28.79 98.80 -9.04
N ASP A 36 27.48 98.89 -8.84
CA ASP A 36 26.62 97.77 -8.42
C ASP A 36 25.77 97.19 -9.57
N MET A 37 26.06 97.59 -10.82
CA MET A 37 25.24 97.26 -11.99
C MET A 37 26.03 96.44 -13.00
N ILE A 38 25.45 95.35 -13.45
CA ILE A 38 26.04 94.52 -14.51
C ILE A 38 25.41 94.94 -15.84
N VAL A 39 26.23 95.46 -16.75
CA VAL A 39 25.82 95.84 -18.09
C VAL A 39 26.00 94.64 -19.01
N PHE A 40 24.92 94.21 -19.66
CA PHE A 40 24.94 93.17 -20.67
C PHE A 40 24.78 93.77 -22.06
N ASP A 41 25.49 93.23 -23.04
CA ASP A 41 25.13 93.40 -24.44
C ASP A 41 23.87 92.59 -24.75
N SER A 42 23.20 92.92 -25.86
CA SER A 42 21.93 92.30 -26.24
C SER A 42 22.04 90.78 -26.42
N GLN A 43 23.20 90.26 -26.82
CA GLN A 43 23.40 88.82 -27.03
C GLN A 43 23.60 88.09 -25.69
N SER A 44 24.38 88.66 -24.76
CA SER A 44 24.54 88.10 -23.42
C SER A 44 23.24 88.13 -22.60
N SER A 45 22.45 89.21 -22.69
CA SER A 45 21.12 89.29 -22.04
C SER A 45 20.18 88.20 -22.54
N LEU A 46 20.13 87.97 -23.85
CA LEU A 46 19.34 86.88 -24.44
C LEU A 46 19.84 85.50 -23.97
N GLY A 47 21.16 85.28 -23.95
CA GLY A 47 21.77 84.03 -23.50
C GLY A 47 21.43 83.70 -22.04
N ILE A 48 21.56 84.68 -21.15
CA ILE A 48 21.24 84.52 -19.72
C ILE A 48 19.75 84.24 -19.52
N ARG A 49 18.86 84.93 -20.23
CA ARG A 49 17.42 84.68 -20.14
C ARG A 49 17.05 83.28 -20.58
N LEU A 50 17.60 82.80 -21.70
CA LEU A 50 17.36 81.45 -22.17
C LEU A 50 17.92 80.40 -21.18
N ALA A 51 19.10 80.65 -20.60
CA ALA A 51 19.67 79.78 -19.59
C ALA A 51 18.79 79.71 -18.32
N LEU A 52 18.35 80.86 -17.79
CA LEU A 52 17.46 80.91 -16.64
C LEU A 52 16.12 80.23 -16.92
N LYS A 53 15.53 80.48 -18.10
CA LYS A 53 14.28 79.83 -18.51
C LYS A 53 14.42 78.31 -18.51
N THR A 54 15.47 77.80 -19.15
CA THR A 54 15.73 76.36 -19.27
C THR A 54 15.99 75.73 -17.90
N LEU A 55 16.72 76.41 -17.01
CA LEU A 55 16.96 75.95 -15.65
C LEU A 55 15.67 75.87 -14.83
N MET A 56 14.79 76.87 -14.93
CA MET A 56 13.51 76.84 -14.21
C MET A 56 12.60 75.71 -14.73
N GLU A 57 12.52 75.53 -16.05
CA GLU A 57 11.77 74.41 -16.65
C GLU A 57 12.35 73.04 -16.21
N ASP A 58 13.66 72.93 -16.04
CA ASP A 58 14.29 71.71 -15.52
C ASP A 58 13.97 71.48 -14.04
N ILE A 59 13.97 72.52 -13.21
CA ILE A 59 13.57 72.43 -11.79
C ILE A 59 12.13 71.93 -11.68
N ASP A 60 11.20 72.47 -12.48
CA ASP A 60 9.81 72.02 -12.52
C ASP A 60 9.70 70.54 -12.91
N ARG A 61 10.47 70.11 -13.93
CA ARG A 61 10.53 68.71 -14.36
C ARG A 61 11.05 67.80 -13.25
N GLN A 62 12.13 68.20 -12.59
CA GLN A 62 12.72 67.46 -11.47
C GLN A 62 11.76 67.37 -10.28
N GLN A 63 11.06 68.46 -9.95
CA GLN A 63 10.08 68.48 -8.87
C GLN A 63 8.91 67.53 -9.15
N LYS A 64 8.38 67.53 -10.37
CA LYS A 64 7.33 66.57 -10.80
C LYS A 64 7.83 65.12 -10.72
N MET A 65 9.06 64.86 -11.19
CA MET A 65 9.66 63.54 -11.09
C MET A 65 9.80 63.09 -9.63
N MET A 66 10.29 63.96 -8.76
CA MET A 66 10.44 63.67 -7.33
C MET A 66 9.09 63.38 -6.67
N GLN A 67 8.05 64.14 -6.99
CA GLN A 67 6.69 63.86 -6.51
C GLN A 67 6.18 62.49 -6.97
N GLY A 68 6.32 62.18 -8.27
CA GLY A 68 5.96 60.86 -8.80
C GLY A 68 6.74 59.71 -8.15
N LEU A 69 8.03 59.90 -7.88
CA LEU A 69 8.85 58.92 -7.17
C LEU A 69 8.41 58.74 -5.71
N MET A 70 8.04 59.81 -5.01
CA MET A 70 7.52 59.73 -3.64
C MET A 70 6.19 58.98 -3.59
N GLU A 71 5.28 59.24 -4.52
CA GLU A 71 4.00 58.53 -4.63
C GLU A 71 4.20 57.05 -4.97
N ALA A 72 5.05 56.75 -5.95
CA ALA A 72 5.41 55.38 -6.29
C ALA A 72 6.02 54.64 -5.09
N ASN A 73 6.91 55.28 -4.32
CA ASN A 73 7.50 54.69 -3.13
C ASN A 73 6.45 54.39 -2.04
N ARG A 74 5.50 55.30 -1.82
CA ARG A 74 4.38 55.08 -0.89
C ARG A 74 3.53 53.89 -1.32
N ASN A 75 3.13 53.84 -2.59
CA ASN A 75 2.35 52.74 -3.14
C ASN A 75 3.09 51.39 -3.01
N LEU A 76 4.40 51.36 -3.29
CA LEU A 76 5.23 50.17 -3.12
C LEU A 76 5.30 49.72 -1.65
N ARG A 77 5.40 50.65 -0.69
CA ARG A 77 5.38 50.31 0.74
C ARG A 77 4.05 49.68 1.15
N ASP A 78 2.94 50.19 0.64
CA ASP A 78 1.61 49.66 0.96
C ASP A 78 1.36 48.30 0.29
N GLU A 79 1.85 48.08 -0.93
CA GLU A 79 1.85 46.76 -1.57
C GLU A 79 2.67 45.76 -0.75
N VAL A 80 3.89 46.12 -0.32
CA VAL A 80 4.73 45.25 0.52
C VAL A 80 4.03 44.89 1.84
N ARG A 81 3.34 45.85 2.47
CA ARG A 81 2.56 45.58 3.69
C ARG A 81 1.40 44.61 3.43
N ARG A 82 0.66 44.80 2.34
CA ARG A 82 -0.45 43.93 1.94
C ARG A 82 0.04 42.51 1.61
N GLU A 83 1.13 42.38 0.87
CA GLU A 83 1.74 41.10 0.54
C GLU A 83 2.27 40.38 1.79
N ARG A 84 2.89 41.10 2.74
CA ARG A 84 3.25 40.53 4.04
C ARG A 84 2.03 39.99 4.79
N GLY A 85 0.92 40.73 4.80
CA GLY A 85 -0.33 40.27 5.39
C GLY A 85 -0.92 39.03 4.69
N ARG A 86 -0.80 38.95 3.36
CA ARG A 86 -1.20 37.76 2.58
C ARG A 86 -0.30 36.56 2.91
N ALA A 87 1.01 36.75 2.93
CA ALA A 87 1.99 35.72 3.28
C ALA A 87 1.76 35.17 4.70
N SER A 88 1.56 36.03 5.69
CA SER A 88 1.30 35.61 7.08
C SER A 88 0.01 34.77 7.20
N ARG A 89 -1.06 35.14 6.50
CA ARG A 89 -2.29 34.31 6.46
C ARG A 89 -2.04 32.95 5.78
N GLN A 90 -1.23 32.92 4.74
CA GLN A 90 -0.90 31.69 4.04
C GLN A 90 -0.02 30.77 4.89
N GLU A 91 0.92 31.34 5.64
CA GLU A 91 1.74 30.64 6.62
C GLU A 91 0.87 30.03 7.73
N GLN A 92 -0.06 30.80 8.30
CA GLN A 92 -0.98 30.28 9.31
C GLN A 92 -1.79 29.09 8.78
N ARG A 93 -2.35 29.20 7.57
CA ARG A 93 -3.08 28.10 6.93
C ARG A 93 -2.20 26.87 6.70
N ALA A 94 -0.94 27.06 6.32
CA ALA A 94 0.00 25.96 6.14
C ALA A 94 0.29 25.25 7.47
N ASN A 95 0.49 26.01 8.55
CA ASN A 95 0.69 25.47 9.91
C ASN A 95 -0.54 24.70 10.40
N ASP A 96 -1.75 25.22 10.18
CA ASP A 96 -2.99 24.54 10.54
C ASP A 96 -3.14 23.21 9.79
N LEU A 97 -2.85 23.20 8.48
CA LEU A 97 -2.84 21.99 7.66
C LEU A 97 -1.76 20.99 8.12
N GLU A 98 -0.58 21.46 8.48
CA GLU A 98 0.49 20.61 9.04
C GLU A 98 0.03 19.92 10.33
N ASN A 99 -0.65 20.65 11.21
CA ASN A 99 -1.21 20.08 12.44
C ASN A 99 -2.28 19.02 12.15
N VAL A 100 -3.16 19.27 11.17
CA VAL A 100 -4.15 18.28 10.73
C VAL A 100 -3.47 17.03 10.18
N VAL A 101 -2.44 17.18 9.35
CA VAL A 101 -1.67 16.05 8.81
C VAL A 101 -0.98 15.27 9.93
N LYS A 102 -0.36 15.95 10.91
CA LYS A 102 0.24 15.29 12.09
C LYS A 102 -0.80 14.46 12.86
N ASN A 103 -2.00 14.99 13.06
CA ASN A 103 -3.10 14.29 13.73
C ASN A 103 -3.63 13.09 12.94
N ILE A 104 -3.74 13.22 11.61
CA ILE A 104 -4.14 12.09 10.75
C ILE A 104 -3.08 11.00 10.79
N ASN A 105 -1.80 11.36 10.69
CA ASN A 105 -0.69 10.41 10.75
C ASN A 105 -0.66 9.66 12.08
N SER A 106 -0.81 10.35 13.21
CA SER A 106 -0.86 9.68 14.51
C SER A 106 -2.07 8.74 14.62
N LYS A 107 -3.22 9.12 14.03
CA LYS A 107 -4.38 8.24 13.98
C LYS A 107 -4.18 7.00 13.10
N ILE A 108 -3.52 7.16 11.95
CA ILE A 108 -3.16 6.05 11.07
C ILE A 108 -2.26 5.07 11.82
N CYS A 109 -1.15 5.55 12.41
CA CYS A 109 -0.24 4.68 13.17
C CYS A 109 -0.98 3.95 14.30
N GLN A 110 -1.85 4.65 15.04
CA GLN A 110 -2.66 4.01 16.08
C GLN A 110 -3.55 2.87 15.52
N LEU A 111 -4.20 3.08 14.37
CA LEU A 111 -5.06 2.08 13.76
C LEU A 111 -4.27 0.90 13.17
N GLU A 112 -3.09 1.18 12.60
CA GLU A 112 -2.15 0.16 12.14
C GLU A 112 -1.67 -0.70 13.31
N ASP A 113 -1.22 -0.10 14.41
CA ASP A 113 -0.79 -0.79 15.63
C ASP A 113 -1.90 -1.67 16.21
N GLN A 114 -3.12 -1.14 16.28
CA GLN A 114 -4.30 -1.90 16.73
C GLN A 114 -4.59 -3.08 15.82
N THR A 115 -4.42 -2.92 14.50
CA THR A 115 -4.65 -3.98 13.52
C THR A 115 -3.57 -5.05 13.64
N ILE A 116 -2.30 -4.66 13.73
CA ILE A 116 -1.17 -5.55 13.96
C ILE A 116 -1.38 -6.34 15.26
N ALA A 117 -1.74 -5.68 16.36
CA ALA A 117 -2.00 -6.33 17.63
C ALA A 117 -3.12 -7.38 17.54
N LYS A 118 -4.23 -7.07 16.86
CA LYS A 118 -5.34 -8.03 16.63
C LYS A 118 -4.91 -9.22 15.79
N VAL A 119 -4.15 -8.99 14.71
CA VAL A 119 -3.64 -10.07 13.86
C VAL A 119 -2.67 -10.96 14.64
N CYS A 120 -1.77 -10.37 15.44
CA CYS A 120 -0.88 -11.13 16.32
C CYS A 120 -1.67 -11.98 17.33
N GLN A 121 -2.71 -11.41 17.96
CA GLN A 121 -3.57 -12.13 18.89
C GLN A 121 -4.29 -13.31 18.20
N GLN A 122 -4.88 -13.09 17.03
CA GLN A 122 -5.56 -14.13 16.27
C GLN A 122 -4.59 -15.22 15.81
N GLN A 123 -3.39 -14.85 15.36
CA GLN A 123 -2.36 -15.80 14.96
C GLN A 123 -1.93 -16.69 16.13
N ASN A 124 -1.81 -16.12 17.34
CA ASN A 124 -1.49 -16.90 18.53
C ASN A 124 -2.62 -17.88 18.87
N GLN A 125 -3.89 -17.44 18.82
CA GLN A 125 -5.04 -18.33 19.06
C GLN A 125 -5.10 -19.48 18.06
N VAL A 126 -4.86 -19.22 16.77
CA VAL A 126 -4.82 -20.27 15.74
C VAL A 126 -3.68 -21.26 16.02
N LYS A 127 -2.52 -20.76 16.43
CA LYS A 127 -1.37 -21.60 16.78
C LYS A 127 -1.68 -22.51 17.97
N GLU A 128 -2.26 -21.98 19.05
CA GLU A 128 -2.68 -22.76 20.21
C GLU A 128 -3.68 -23.86 19.83
N LEU A 129 -4.71 -23.51 19.05
CA LEU A 129 -5.69 -24.50 18.57
C LEU A 129 -5.06 -25.59 17.70
N GLN A 130 -4.05 -25.24 16.88
CA GLN A 130 -3.33 -26.21 16.06
C GLN A 130 -2.45 -27.15 16.90
N GLU A 131 -1.83 -26.63 17.97
CA GLU A 131 -1.09 -27.43 18.95
C GLU A 131 -2.03 -28.38 19.70
N ASP A 132 -3.17 -27.90 20.19
CA ASP A 132 -4.20 -28.72 20.84
C ASP A 132 -4.74 -29.81 19.92
N GLN A 133 -4.96 -29.48 18.65
CA GLN A 133 -5.41 -30.45 17.65
C GLN A 133 -4.37 -31.55 17.41
N GLN A 134 -3.08 -31.20 17.34
CA GLN A 134 -2.00 -32.18 17.22
C GLN A 134 -1.91 -33.08 18.45
N VAL A 135 -1.93 -32.50 19.65
CA VAL A 135 -1.90 -33.25 20.91
C VAL A 135 -3.10 -34.21 20.98
N SER A 136 -4.31 -33.74 20.65
CA SER A 136 -5.50 -34.59 20.63
C SER A 136 -5.40 -35.74 19.62
N GLN A 137 -4.82 -35.50 18.44
CA GLN A 137 -4.59 -36.55 17.44
C GLN A 137 -3.57 -37.58 17.93
N VAL A 138 -2.45 -37.15 18.50
CA VAL A 138 -1.40 -38.02 19.04
C VAL A 138 -1.97 -38.89 20.17
N VAL A 139 -2.72 -38.31 21.10
CA VAL A 139 -3.36 -39.05 22.20
C VAL A 139 -4.32 -40.11 21.67
N LYS A 140 -5.18 -39.77 20.68
CA LYS A 140 -6.11 -40.75 20.09
C LYS A 140 -5.38 -41.91 19.41
N TYR A 141 -4.32 -41.61 18.65
CA TYR A 141 -3.52 -42.63 17.99
C TYR A 141 -2.85 -43.56 19.01
N GLN A 142 -2.24 -42.99 20.05
CA GLN A 142 -1.57 -43.76 21.08
C GLN A 142 -2.55 -44.66 21.85
N GLN A 143 -3.74 -44.16 22.17
CA GLN A 143 -4.78 -44.93 22.84
C GLN A 143 -5.34 -46.06 21.96
N GLN A 144 -5.39 -45.88 20.63
CA GLN A 144 -5.73 -46.95 19.69
C GLN A 144 -4.62 -48.01 19.62
N GLN A 145 -3.36 -47.59 19.63
CA GLN A 145 -2.21 -48.49 19.61
C GLN A 145 -2.15 -49.36 20.88
N GLU A 146 -2.40 -48.79 22.06
CA GLU A 146 -2.49 -49.55 23.31
C GLU A 146 -3.60 -50.60 23.27
N LYS A 147 -4.80 -50.23 22.78
CA LYS A 147 -5.91 -51.19 22.62
C LYS A 147 -5.58 -52.33 21.66
N LEU A 148 -4.85 -52.05 20.57
CA LEU A 148 -4.40 -53.09 19.65
C LEU A 148 -3.42 -54.05 20.33
N GLN A 149 -2.46 -53.52 21.10
CA GLN A 149 -1.52 -54.35 21.87
C GLN A 149 -2.25 -55.22 22.91
N GLU A 150 -3.21 -54.66 23.64
CA GLU A 150 -4.04 -55.43 24.59
C GLU A 150 -4.80 -56.56 23.88
N GLN A 151 -5.37 -56.29 22.70
CA GLN A 151 -6.05 -57.30 21.89
C GLN A 151 -5.10 -58.39 21.41
N GLU A 152 -3.91 -58.03 20.95
CA GLU A 152 -2.87 -58.98 20.54
C GLU A 152 -2.44 -59.88 21.70
N GLU A 153 -2.28 -59.33 22.90
CA GLU A 153 -1.99 -60.12 24.11
C GLU A 153 -3.12 -61.09 24.47
N VAL A 154 -4.38 -60.64 24.38
CA VAL A 154 -5.55 -61.51 24.61
C VAL A 154 -5.59 -62.63 23.59
N ILE A 155 -5.37 -62.33 22.32
CA ILE A 155 -5.32 -63.34 21.24
C ILE A 155 -4.20 -64.35 21.52
N ALA A 156 -3.00 -63.90 21.88
CA ALA A 156 -1.88 -64.78 22.21
C ALA A 156 -2.19 -65.69 23.41
N ARG A 157 -2.84 -65.15 24.47
CA ARG A 157 -3.31 -65.95 25.62
C ARG A 157 -4.33 -67.01 25.22
N LEU A 158 -5.34 -66.63 24.43
CA LEU A 158 -6.39 -67.55 23.97
C LEU A 158 -5.84 -68.63 23.04
N GLN A 159 -4.92 -68.29 22.13
CA GLN A 159 -4.23 -69.25 21.28
C GLN A 159 -3.45 -70.28 22.11
N LYS A 160 -2.78 -69.85 23.18
CA LYS A 160 -2.06 -70.75 24.09
C LYS A 160 -2.99 -71.69 24.83
N GLU A 161 -4.13 -71.21 25.32
CA GLU A 161 -5.15 -72.04 25.97
C GLU A 161 -5.81 -73.03 25.00
N LEU A 162 -6.16 -72.60 23.78
CA LEU A 162 -6.66 -73.49 22.73
C LEU A 162 -5.66 -74.58 22.38
N TRP A 163 -4.37 -74.26 22.33
CA TRP A 163 -3.32 -75.25 22.06
C TRP A 163 -3.23 -76.29 23.19
N LYS A 164 -3.23 -75.86 24.46
CA LYS A 164 -3.25 -76.77 25.62
C LYS A 164 -4.48 -77.68 25.60
N MET A 165 -5.67 -77.09 25.47
CA MET A 165 -6.93 -77.84 25.41
C MET A 165 -6.95 -78.80 24.22
N GLY A 166 -6.45 -78.39 23.06
CA GLY A 166 -6.30 -79.25 21.89
C GLY A 166 -5.38 -80.45 22.14
N MET A 167 -4.28 -80.26 22.85
CA MET A 167 -3.36 -81.34 23.25
C MET A 167 -4.01 -82.30 24.26
N GLU A 168 -4.71 -81.78 25.26
CA GLU A 168 -5.45 -82.57 26.25
C GLU A 168 -6.59 -83.39 25.59
N GLU A 169 -7.35 -82.77 24.68
CA GLU A 169 -8.40 -83.41 23.90
C GLU A 169 -7.84 -84.55 23.05
N GLN A 170 -6.73 -84.29 22.34
CA GLN A 170 -6.01 -85.29 21.54
C GLN A 170 -5.51 -86.47 22.39
N GLN A 171 -4.99 -86.19 23.59
CA GLN A 171 -4.52 -87.22 24.52
C GLN A 171 -5.66 -88.08 25.06
N ARG A 172 -6.80 -87.46 25.39
CA ARG A 172 -8.02 -88.18 25.81
C ARG A 172 -8.59 -89.02 24.67
N LEU A 173 -8.61 -88.52 23.43
CA LEU A 173 -8.97 -89.30 22.24
C LEU A 173 -8.03 -90.48 22.02
N ALA A 174 -6.71 -90.28 22.15
CA ALA A 174 -5.72 -91.35 22.05
C ALA A 174 -5.94 -92.44 23.11
N THR A 175 -6.30 -92.03 24.34
CA THR A 175 -6.60 -92.94 25.45
C THR A 175 -7.89 -93.72 25.19
N GLN A 176 -8.97 -93.05 24.76
CA GLN A 176 -10.20 -93.72 24.36
C GLN A 176 -9.98 -94.67 23.20
N ASN A 177 -9.26 -94.26 22.15
CA ASN A 177 -8.99 -95.11 20.99
C ASN A 177 -8.13 -96.33 21.37
N LYS A 178 -7.17 -96.17 22.29
CA LYS A 178 -6.40 -97.29 22.85
C LYS A 178 -7.30 -98.26 23.62
N MET A 179 -8.20 -97.76 24.47
CA MET A 179 -9.19 -98.58 25.20
C MET A 179 -10.15 -99.29 24.23
N PHE A 180 -10.65 -98.58 23.23
CA PHE A 180 -11.48 -99.14 22.17
C PHE A 180 -10.74 -100.26 21.44
N CYS A 181 -9.52 -100.02 20.96
CA CYS A 181 -8.68 -101.06 20.34
C CYS A 181 -8.48 -102.28 21.26
N GLN A 182 -8.29 -102.09 22.57
CA GLN A 182 -8.16 -103.20 23.53
C GLN A 182 -9.47 -103.97 23.71
N PHE A 183 -10.60 -103.28 23.78
CA PHE A 183 -11.94 -103.87 23.83
C PHE A 183 -12.23 -104.69 22.55
N TRP A 184 -11.93 -104.14 21.38
CA TRP A 184 -12.06 -104.82 20.09
C TRP A 184 -11.16 -106.05 19.93
N LYS A 185 -9.99 -106.07 20.59
CA LYS A 185 -9.13 -107.26 20.62
C LYS A 185 -9.65 -108.37 21.53
N ARG A 186 -10.57 -108.08 22.44
CA ARG A 186 -11.11 -109.02 23.45
C ARG A 186 -12.56 -109.44 23.16
N ALA A 187 -13.19 -108.86 22.14
CA ALA A 187 -14.52 -109.26 21.67
C ALA A 187 -14.45 -110.59 20.89
N PRO A 188 -15.37 -111.55 21.15
CA PRO A 188 -15.38 -112.84 20.47
C PRO A 188 -15.71 -112.64 18.98
N LYS A 189 -14.77 -113.00 18.10
CA LYS A 189 -14.95 -112.91 16.65
C LYS A 189 -15.85 -114.04 16.16
N SER A 190 -17.13 -113.76 15.98
CA SER A 190 -18.04 -114.62 15.21
C SER A 190 -17.94 -114.29 13.71
N LEU A 191 -18.14 -115.30 12.85
CA LEU A 191 -17.90 -115.27 11.40
C LEU A 191 -18.81 -114.33 10.58
N GLN A 192 -19.71 -113.57 11.20
CA GLN A 192 -20.73 -112.76 10.51
C GLN A 192 -20.48 -111.23 10.50
N ASP A 193 -19.45 -110.74 11.22
CA ASP A 193 -19.19 -109.29 11.34
C ASP A 193 -18.14 -108.73 10.36
N GLN A 194 -17.58 -109.56 9.47
CA GLN A 194 -16.51 -109.14 8.56
C GLN A 194 -16.93 -108.17 7.45
N HIS A 195 -18.23 -107.98 7.19
CA HIS A 195 -18.71 -107.16 6.06
C HIS A 195 -19.30 -105.79 6.44
N LYS A 196 -19.33 -105.40 7.72
CA LYS A 196 -19.97 -104.12 8.14
C LYS A 196 -19.09 -103.16 8.95
N MET A 197 -17.80 -103.42 9.11
CA MET A 197 -16.95 -102.55 9.92
C MET A 197 -15.83 -101.92 9.09
N LYS A 198 -16.15 -100.79 8.43
CA LYS A 198 -15.11 -99.81 8.07
C LYS A 198 -14.71 -99.08 9.37
N PRO A 199 -13.41 -98.93 9.67
CA PRO A 199 -12.99 -98.07 10.77
C PRO A 199 -13.46 -96.65 10.46
N PHE A 200 -14.18 -96.02 11.38
CA PHE A 200 -14.19 -94.56 11.47
C PHE A 200 -12.79 -94.11 11.90
N LEU A 201 -11.82 -94.23 11.00
CA LEU A 201 -10.64 -93.38 11.03
C LEU A 201 -11.17 -91.99 10.73
N PHE A 202 -11.24 -91.15 11.77
CA PHE A 202 -11.38 -89.71 11.58
C PHE A 202 -10.33 -89.29 10.54
N PRO A 203 -10.72 -88.66 9.42
CA PRO A 203 -9.75 -88.21 8.43
C PRO A 203 -8.74 -87.27 9.07
N ASP A 204 -7.47 -87.50 8.75
CA ASP A 204 -6.38 -86.60 9.04
C ASP A 204 -6.74 -85.16 8.70
N ARG A 205 -6.44 -84.26 9.64
CA ARG A 205 -6.56 -82.81 9.52
C ARG A 205 -5.81 -82.32 8.29
N GLN A 206 -6.50 -81.66 7.36
CA GLN A 206 -5.90 -80.60 6.56
C GLN A 206 -6.48 -79.26 7.00
N TYR A 207 -5.80 -78.61 7.96
CA TYR A 207 -5.86 -77.16 8.05
C TYR A 207 -5.10 -76.62 6.83
N LYS A 208 -5.81 -76.30 5.75
CA LYS A 208 -5.24 -75.52 4.65
C LYS A 208 -4.88 -74.14 5.19
N LYS A 209 -3.58 -73.86 5.26
CA LYS A 209 -3.03 -72.51 5.30
C LYS A 209 -3.63 -71.72 4.13
N GLY A 210 -4.40 -70.69 4.45
CA GLY A 210 -4.82 -69.66 3.50
C GLY A 210 -3.87 -68.47 3.60
N GLU A 211 -2.63 -68.66 3.17
CA GLU A 211 -1.72 -67.59 2.80
C GLU A 211 -1.21 -67.93 1.41
N ASP A 212 -1.78 -67.28 0.40
CA ASP A 212 -1.10 -66.88 -0.85
C ASP A 212 -2.15 -66.32 -1.82
N GLN A 213 -2.32 -64.99 -1.78
CA GLN A 213 -2.66 -64.22 -2.97
C GLN A 213 -2.13 -62.79 -2.81
N VAL A 214 -0.81 -62.67 -2.94
CA VAL A 214 -0.18 -61.45 -3.42
C VAL A 214 0.34 -61.73 -4.84
N GLN A 215 0.05 -60.78 -5.74
CA GLN A 215 0.55 -60.62 -7.11
C GLN A 215 -0.01 -61.53 -8.21
N ARG A 216 -0.94 -60.99 -9.02
CA ARG A 216 -0.55 -60.34 -10.29
C ARG A 216 -1.65 -59.48 -10.93
N GLU A 217 -1.29 -58.22 -11.15
CA GLU A 217 -1.57 -57.36 -12.31
C GLU A 217 -2.99 -57.21 -12.88
N GLY A 218 -3.45 -55.95 -12.80
CA GLY A 218 -3.52 -55.15 -14.02
C GLY A 218 -4.75 -55.35 -14.89
N LYS A 219 -5.83 -54.67 -14.52
CA LYS A 219 -6.72 -53.94 -15.43
C LYS A 219 -7.62 -53.03 -14.60
N SER A 220 -7.17 -51.77 -14.48
CA SER A 220 -8.01 -50.65 -14.06
C SER A 220 -9.19 -50.54 -15.01
N LYS A 221 -10.30 -51.17 -14.64
CA LYS A 221 -11.62 -50.70 -15.06
C LYS A 221 -12.08 -49.81 -13.93
N GLU A 222 -12.27 -48.54 -14.24
CA GLU A 222 -12.88 -47.52 -13.40
C GLU A 222 -14.23 -48.01 -12.91
N VAL A 223 -14.22 -48.75 -11.80
CA VAL A 223 -15.37 -48.85 -10.92
C VAL A 223 -15.33 -47.55 -10.15
N PHE A 224 -16.11 -46.57 -10.61
CA PHE A 224 -16.49 -45.46 -9.76
C PHE A 224 -17.04 -46.07 -8.47
N PHE A 225 -16.24 -46.03 -7.40
CA PHE A 225 -16.73 -46.29 -6.07
C PHE A 225 -17.81 -45.25 -5.84
N HIS A 226 -19.07 -45.65 -5.94
CA HIS A 226 -20.14 -44.92 -5.28
C HIS A 226 -19.95 -45.19 -3.79
N VAL A 227 -18.95 -44.51 -3.22
CA VAL A 227 -18.81 -44.39 -1.78
C VAL A 227 -20.12 -43.74 -1.36
N GLN A 228 -21.01 -44.53 -0.77
CA GLN A 228 -22.05 -43.98 0.09
C GLN A 228 -21.33 -43.40 1.31
N ALA A 229 -20.72 -42.26 1.04
CA ALA A 229 -20.08 -41.42 2.02
C ALA A 229 -21.22 -40.93 2.90
N THR A 230 -21.09 -41.16 4.20
CA THR A 230 -21.99 -40.63 5.24
C THR A 230 -22.36 -39.19 4.87
N PRO A 231 -23.63 -38.75 4.98
CA PRO A 231 -24.09 -37.44 4.49
C PRO A 231 -23.17 -36.26 4.85
N ASN A 232 -22.50 -36.35 6.01
CA ASN A 232 -21.49 -35.41 6.48
C ASN A 232 -20.25 -35.29 5.57
N TYR A 233 -19.74 -36.39 5.03
CA TYR A 233 -18.54 -36.39 4.19
C TYR A 233 -18.84 -35.88 2.77
N GLN A 234 -20.05 -36.14 2.26
CA GLN A 234 -20.51 -35.50 1.02
C GLN A 234 -20.67 -33.98 1.20
N ALA A 235 -21.29 -33.54 2.30
CA ALA A 235 -21.43 -32.11 2.60
C ALA A 235 -20.06 -31.41 2.74
N LEU A 236 -19.07 -32.06 3.35
CA LEU A 236 -17.70 -31.55 3.44
C LEU A 236 -17.01 -31.47 2.08
N LEU A 237 -17.16 -32.49 1.24
CA LEU A 237 -16.60 -32.47 -0.12
C LEU A 237 -17.24 -31.37 -0.97
N THR A 238 -18.56 -31.21 -0.90
CA THR A 238 -19.27 -30.15 -1.62
C THR A 238 -18.88 -28.77 -1.10
N SER A 239 -18.72 -28.58 0.22
CA SER A 239 -18.31 -27.29 0.79
C SER A 239 -16.86 -26.95 0.44
N MET A 240 -15.96 -27.93 0.45
CA MET A 240 -14.57 -27.75 0.04
C MET A 240 -14.46 -27.42 -1.45
N LEU A 241 -15.22 -28.10 -2.29
CA LEU A 241 -15.24 -27.86 -3.74
C LEU A 241 -15.83 -26.49 -4.06
N LEU A 242 -16.89 -26.07 -3.36
CA LEU A 242 -17.47 -24.72 -3.47
C LEU A 242 -16.49 -23.63 -2.99
N TYR A 243 -15.73 -23.89 -1.92
CA TYR A 243 -14.70 -22.97 -1.42
C TYR A 243 -13.57 -22.78 -2.44
N PHE A 244 -13.07 -23.87 -3.03
CA PHE A 244 -12.04 -23.78 -4.07
C PHE A 244 -12.55 -23.09 -5.34
N GLN A 245 -13.79 -23.37 -5.74
CA GLN A 245 -14.42 -22.68 -6.85
C GLN A 245 -14.49 -21.17 -6.61
N LYS A 246 -14.93 -20.76 -5.41
CA LYS A 246 -14.98 -19.35 -5.00
C LYS A 246 -13.60 -18.70 -4.99
N GLN A 247 -12.58 -19.38 -4.49
CA GLN A 247 -11.19 -18.88 -4.51
C GLN A 247 -10.66 -18.70 -5.94
N LEU A 248 -11.01 -19.60 -6.87
CA LEU A 248 -10.66 -19.47 -8.28
C LEU A 248 -11.37 -18.27 -8.94
N ASP A 249 -12.63 -18.03 -8.61
CA ASP A 249 -13.38 -16.90 -9.17
C ASP A 249 -12.89 -15.56 -8.60
N GLU A 250 -12.58 -15.49 -7.30
CA GLU A 250 -12.00 -14.30 -6.66
C GLU A 250 -10.62 -13.96 -7.23
N THR A 251 -9.76 -14.96 -7.45
CA THR A 251 -8.43 -14.74 -8.04
C THR A 251 -8.51 -14.30 -9.50
N LYS A 252 -9.44 -14.86 -10.29
CA LYS A 252 -9.71 -14.37 -11.66
C LYS A 252 -10.17 -12.92 -11.68
N ALA A 253 -11.14 -12.55 -10.84
CA ALA A 253 -11.63 -11.17 -10.76
C ALA A 253 -10.51 -10.19 -10.36
N ARG A 254 -9.64 -10.59 -9.43
CA ARG A 254 -8.49 -9.78 -9.01
C ARG A 254 -7.47 -9.59 -10.15
N ASN A 255 -7.22 -10.63 -10.93
CA ASN A 255 -6.35 -10.54 -12.11
C ASN A 255 -6.93 -9.62 -13.19
N GLU A 256 -8.22 -9.69 -13.46
CA GLU A 256 -8.89 -8.78 -14.41
C GLU A 256 -8.78 -7.32 -13.96
N GLN A 257 -8.97 -7.06 -12.66
CA GLN A 257 -8.80 -5.72 -12.08
C GLN A 257 -7.35 -5.22 -12.24
N LEU A 258 -6.35 -6.05 -11.94
CA LEU A 258 -4.94 -5.70 -12.12
C LEU A 258 -4.58 -5.46 -13.58
N LEU A 259 -5.21 -6.17 -14.51
CA LEU A 259 -5.01 -5.98 -15.95
C LEU A 259 -5.56 -4.62 -16.41
N LEU A 260 -6.76 -4.26 -15.95
CA LEU A 260 -7.36 -2.94 -16.18
C LEU A 260 -6.49 -1.82 -15.60
N GLU A 261 -5.97 -1.99 -14.39
CA GLU A 261 -5.07 -1.04 -13.75
C GLU A 261 -3.75 -0.91 -14.53
N ASN A 262 -3.17 -2.02 -15.00
CA ASN A 262 -1.97 -2.00 -15.85
C ASN A 262 -2.20 -1.24 -17.15
N VAL A 263 -3.33 -1.49 -17.83
CA VAL A 263 -3.70 -0.76 -19.05
C VAL A 263 -3.84 0.73 -18.75
N ASN A 264 -4.45 1.09 -17.62
CA ASN A 264 -4.61 2.49 -17.23
C ASN A 264 -3.26 3.16 -16.89
N LEU A 265 -2.40 2.48 -16.13
CA LEU A 265 -1.05 2.96 -15.82
C LEU A 265 -0.21 3.14 -17.08
N LYS A 266 -0.32 2.22 -18.04
CA LYS A 266 0.35 2.33 -19.34
C LYS A 266 -0.12 3.56 -20.12
N LYS A 267 -1.44 3.83 -20.14
CA LYS A 267 -1.99 5.07 -20.73
C LYS A 267 -1.46 6.32 -20.01
N VAL A 268 -1.42 6.33 -18.68
CA VAL A 268 -0.88 7.45 -17.90
C VAL A 268 0.60 7.68 -18.20
N LEU A 269 1.37 6.62 -18.41
CA LEU A 269 2.78 6.70 -18.80
C LEU A 269 2.96 7.25 -20.21
N GLU A 270 2.11 6.88 -21.18
CA GLU A 270 2.16 7.41 -22.54
C GLU A 270 1.80 8.89 -22.63
N VAL A 271 0.93 9.40 -21.75
CA VAL A 271 0.55 10.82 -21.70
C VAL A 271 1.49 11.65 -20.83
N ARG A 272 2.38 11.00 -20.07
CA ARG A 272 3.33 11.69 -19.18
C ARG A 272 4.40 12.40 -20.03
N PRO A 273 4.57 13.73 -19.86
CA PRO A 273 5.62 14.46 -20.58
C PRO A 273 7.01 13.91 -20.23
N THR A 274 7.85 13.78 -21.25
CA THR A 274 9.24 13.33 -21.08
C THR A 274 10.01 14.37 -20.26
N ALA A 275 11.03 13.96 -19.51
CA ALA A 275 11.83 14.87 -18.68
C ALA A 275 12.43 16.05 -19.47
N GLN A 276 12.71 15.86 -20.77
CA GLN A 276 13.16 16.92 -21.67
C GLN A 276 12.02 17.91 -22.01
N GLU A 277 10.82 17.42 -22.33
CA GLU A 277 9.64 18.24 -22.61
C GLU A 277 9.23 19.06 -21.37
N LEU A 278 9.30 18.46 -20.19
CA LEU A 278 9.04 19.17 -18.93
C LEU A 278 10.04 20.32 -18.70
N ARG A 279 11.32 20.12 -19.04
CA ARG A 279 12.35 21.18 -18.97
C ARG A 279 12.06 22.29 -19.98
N LEU A 280 11.62 21.93 -21.19
CA LEU A 280 11.22 22.90 -22.21
C LEU A 280 10.00 23.70 -21.78
N TYR A 281 8.93 23.05 -21.30
CA TYR A 281 7.74 23.73 -20.77
C TYR A 281 8.10 24.64 -19.58
N LYS A 282 8.96 24.19 -18.66
CA LYS A 282 9.42 25.03 -17.54
C LYS A 282 10.21 26.25 -18.01
N HIS A 283 11.00 26.12 -19.08
CA HIS A 283 11.72 27.25 -19.65
C HIS A 283 10.77 28.21 -20.38
N GLN A 284 9.81 27.69 -21.15
CA GLN A 284 8.79 28.49 -21.83
C GLN A 284 7.90 29.24 -20.83
N VAL A 285 7.45 28.60 -19.75
CA VAL A 285 6.69 29.24 -18.67
C VAL A 285 7.51 30.36 -18.04
N LYS A 286 8.79 30.13 -17.70
CA LYS A 286 9.67 31.20 -17.20
C LYS A 286 9.83 32.36 -18.18
N LYS A 287 9.86 32.08 -19.49
CA LYS A 287 9.94 33.12 -20.52
C LYS A 287 8.64 33.91 -20.58
N LEU A 288 7.49 33.23 -20.58
CA LEU A 288 6.15 33.82 -20.56
C LEU A 288 5.93 34.68 -19.32
N GLU A 289 6.29 34.18 -18.13
CA GLU A 289 6.26 34.93 -16.87
C GLU A 289 7.11 36.20 -16.92
N LYS A 290 8.29 36.15 -17.55
CA LYS A 290 9.13 37.34 -17.74
C LYS A 290 8.49 38.35 -18.68
N THR A 291 7.89 37.91 -19.79
CA THR A 291 7.14 38.80 -20.69
C THR A 291 5.89 39.38 -20.02
N LEU A 292 5.17 38.58 -19.23
CA LEU A 292 3.99 39.04 -18.50
C LEU A 292 4.38 40.09 -17.45
N LYS A 293 5.46 39.87 -16.69
CA LYS A 293 6.00 40.87 -15.76
C LYS A 293 6.39 42.17 -16.45
N LYS A 294 6.92 42.09 -17.67
CA LYS A 294 7.27 43.26 -18.50
C LYS A 294 6.05 43.95 -19.12
N ALA A 295 4.93 43.25 -19.29
CA ALA A 295 3.70 43.82 -19.85
C ALA A 295 2.79 44.43 -18.77
N ILE A 296 3.01 44.07 -17.50
CA ILE A 296 2.27 44.60 -16.33
C ILE A 296 3.01 45.81 -15.69
N GLN A 297 4.28 46.01 -16.01
CA GLN A 297 5.05 47.23 -15.69
C GLN A 297 4.94 48.24 -16.83
#